data_AF-A0A1S9A3X2-F1
#
_entry.id   AF-A0A1S9A3X2-F1
#
_cell.length_a   1.000
_cell.length_b   1.000
_cell.length_c   1.000
_cell.angle_alpha   90.00
_cell.angle_beta   90.00
_cell.angle_gamma   90.00
#
_symmetry.space_group_name_H-M   'P 1'
#
loop_
_entity.id
_entity.type
_entity.pdbx_description
1 polymer ?
#
loop_
_entity_poly.entity_id
_entity_poly.type
_entity_poly.pdbx_seq_one_letter_code
_entity_poly.pdbx_strand_id
1 'polypeptide(L)'
;MDALGAVFLVLLLLVFIISNIMFSKKLKDTNSNHFKLKIIFFFSCIIAIAIVFIAFFIFESSILIDVLKLEINDTYAERIGKLSIILPLNIIANYFMAKFYLKKKRTNEIELIGKE
;
A
#
# COMPACT_ATOMS: atom_id res chain seq x y z
N MET A 1 16.42 -0.64 17.21
CA MET A 1 14.97 -0.83 16.96
C MET A 1 14.40 -1.54 18.17
N ASP A 2 13.45 -0.93 18.87
CA ASP A 2 12.81 -1.53 20.03
C ASP A 2 11.74 -2.55 19.60
N ALA A 3 11.21 -3.31 20.56
CA ALA A 3 10.27 -4.40 20.27
C ALA A 3 9.05 -3.92 19.47
N LEU A 4 8.51 -2.73 19.76
CA LEU A 4 7.37 -2.19 19.03
C LEU A 4 7.71 -1.83 17.58
N GLY A 5 8.89 -1.25 17.34
CA GLY A 5 9.36 -0.97 15.98
C GLY A 5 9.55 -2.26 15.16
N ALA A 6 10.01 -3.34 15.80
CA ALA A 6 10.11 -4.65 15.15
C ALA A 6 8.74 -5.21 14.77
N VAL A 7 7.77 -5.16 15.69
CA VAL A 7 6.39 -5.59 15.42
C VAL A 7 5.80 -4.82 14.26
N PHE A 8 6.02 -3.50 14.21
CA PHE A 8 5.55 -2.68 13.08
C PHE A 8 6.12 -3.14 11.75
N LEU A 9 7.44 -3.34 11.68
CA LEU A 9 8.10 -3.75 10.45
C LEU A 9 7.57 -5.11 9.97
N VAL A 10 7.33 -6.04 10.90
CA VAL A 10 6.71 -7.34 10.58
C VAL A 10 5.29 -7.18 10.03
N LEU A 11 4.45 -6.32 10.63
CA LEU A 11 3.10 -6.06 10.14
C LEU A 11 3.09 -5.43 8.74
N LEU A 12 3.97 -4.45 8.49
CA LEU A 12 4.15 -3.86 7.17
C LEU A 12 4.59 -4.89 6.13
N LEU A 13 5.54 -5.75 6.49
CA LEU A 13 6.01 -6.84 5.64
C LEU A 13 4.88 -7.82 5.32
N LEU A 14 4.03 -8.15 6.29
CA LEU A 14 2.85 -8.99 6.08
C LEU A 14 1.87 -8.34 5.10
N VAL A 15 1.54 -7.06 5.28
CA VAL A 15 0.68 -6.32 4.33
C VAL A 15 1.26 -6.34 2.92
N PHE A 16 2.57 -6.14 2.80
CA PHE A 16 3.27 -6.18 1.53
C PHE A 16 3.21 -7.56 0.86
N ILE A 17 3.52 -8.63 1.60
CA ILE A 17 3.50 -10.01 1.10
C ILE A 17 2.08 -10.42 0.71
N ILE A 18 1.09 -10.18 1.58
CA ILE A 18 -0.30 -10.55 1.35
C ILE A 18 -0.83 -9.84 0.10
N SER A 19 -0.54 -8.55 -0.06
CA SER A 19 -0.97 -7.78 -1.24
C SER A 19 -0.41 -8.38 -2.54
N ASN A 20 0.88 -8.73 -2.56
CA ASN A 20 1.54 -9.35 -3.71
C ASN A 20 0.99 -10.77 -4.02
N ILE A 21 0.70 -11.56 -2.99
CA ILE A 21 0.08 -12.88 -3.15
C ILE A 21 -1.34 -12.75 -3.70
N MET A 22 -2.17 -11.86 -3.13
CA MET A 22 -3.53 -11.62 -3.59
C MET A 22 -3.58 -11.15 -5.04
N PHE A 23 -2.71 -10.21 -5.43
CA PHE A 23 -2.59 -9.76 -6.80
C PHE A 23 -2.17 -10.89 -7.73
N SER A 24 -1.15 -11.68 -7.34
CA SER A 24 -0.68 -12.81 -8.12
C SER A 24 -1.74 -13.90 -8.32
N LYS A 25 -2.57 -14.18 -7.29
CA LYS A 25 -3.70 -15.12 -7.40
C LYS A 25 -4.73 -14.62 -8.40
N LYS A 26 -5.23 -13.38 -8.23
CA LYS A 26 -6.21 -12.77 -9.15
C LYS A 26 -5.71 -12.68 -10.60
N LEU A 27 -4.40 -12.50 -10.77
CA LEU A 27 -3.79 -12.41 -12.08
C LEU A 27 -3.73 -13.78 -12.77
N LYS A 28 -3.45 -14.88 -12.05
CA LYS A 28 -3.47 -16.24 -12.62
C LYS A 28 -4.82 -16.62 -13.23
N ASP A 29 -5.91 -16.12 -12.66
CA ASP A 29 -7.26 -16.36 -13.20
C ASP A 29 -7.48 -15.71 -14.59
N THR A 30 -6.52 -14.92 -15.09
CA THR A 30 -6.67 -14.10 -16.32
C THR A 30 -5.74 -14.54 -17.48
N ASN A 31 -5.29 -15.79 -17.51
CA ASN A 31 -4.71 -16.55 -18.64
C ASN A 31 -3.65 -15.88 -19.57
N SER A 32 -2.80 -14.96 -19.10
CA SER A 32 -1.70 -14.38 -19.91
C SER A 32 -0.33 -14.51 -19.23
N ASN A 33 0.78 -14.33 -19.96
CA ASN A 33 2.11 -14.48 -19.37
C ASN A 33 2.44 -13.24 -18.49
N HIS A 34 2.35 -13.41 -17.17
CA HIS A 34 2.06 -12.34 -16.21
C HIS A 34 3.25 -11.80 -15.40
N PHE A 35 4.48 -12.24 -15.69
CA PHE A 35 5.64 -11.93 -14.85
C PHE A 35 5.93 -10.42 -14.76
N LYS A 36 5.82 -9.68 -15.88
CA LYS A 36 6.05 -8.23 -15.92
C LYS A 36 5.10 -7.45 -15.02
N LEU A 37 3.82 -7.84 -14.99
CA LEU A 37 2.81 -7.18 -14.15
C LEU A 37 3.04 -7.44 -12.66
N LYS A 38 3.52 -8.64 -12.30
CA LYS A 38 3.88 -8.95 -10.90
C LYS A 38 5.04 -8.06 -10.43
N ILE A 39 6.06 -7.86 -11.26
CA ILE A 39 7.19 -6.97 -10.95
C ILE A 39 6.70 -5.53 -10.79
N ILE A 40 5.89 -5.02 -11.73
CA ILE A 40 5.37 -3.66 -11.67
C ILE A 40 4.55 -3.46 -10.38
N PHE A 41 3.68 -4.41 -10.05
CA PHE A 41 2.87 -4.33 -8.83
C PHE A 41 3.72 -4.40 -7.56
N PHE A 42 4.76 -5.23 -7.53
CA PHE A 42 5.71 -5.32 -6.42
C PHE A 42 6.37 -3.97 -6.13
N PHE A 43 6.93 -3.31 -7.15
CA PHE A 43 7.51 -1.97 -6.99
C PHE A 43 6.45 -0.92 -6.61
N SER A 44 5.24 -1.05 -7.15
CA SER A 44 4.14 -0.15 -6.81
C SER A 44 3.76 -0.24 -5.33
N CYS A 45 3.82 -1.43 -4.71
CA CYS A 45 3.59 -1.59 -3.28
C CYS A 45 4.68 -0.89 -2.44
N ILE A 46 5.95 -0.93 -2.87
CA ILE A 46 7.04 -0.19 -2.18
C ILE A 46 6.80 1.32 -2.28
N ILE A 47 6.43 1.81 -3.47
CA ILE A 47 6.10 3.20 -3.70
C ILE A 47 4.89 3.62 -2.86
N ALA A 48 3.86 2.76 -2.77
CA ALA A 48 2.67 3.01 -1.95
C ALA A 48 3.05 3.21 -0.48
N ILE A 49 3.90 2.35 0.06
CA ILE A 49 4.40 2.46 1.44
C ILE A 49 5.09 3.81 1.62
N ALA A 50 6.03 4.16 0.74
CA ALA A 50 6.75 5.43 0.82
C ALA A 50 5.79 6.64 0.78
N ILE A 51 4.82 6.64 -0.14
CA ILE A 51 3.82 7.71 -0.26
C ILE A 51 2.99 7.82 1.01
N VAL A 52 2.51 6.71 1.58
CA VAL A 52 1.72 6.74 2.82
C VAL A 52 2.53 7.31 3.98
N PHE A 53 3.80 6.93 4.11
CA PHE A 53 4.68 7.50 5.14
C PHE A 53 4.92 9.00 4.94
N ILE A 54 5.21 9.43 3.72
CA ILE A 54 5.43 10.85 3.41
C ILE A 54 4.15 11.66 3.67
N ALA A 55 3.00 11.17 3.21
CA ALA A 55 1.71 11.81 3.42
C ALA A 55 1.37 11.90 4.91
N PHE A 56 1.61 10.83 5.68
CA PHE A 56 1.40 10.83 7.12
C PHE A 56 2.33 11.83 7.82
N PHE A 57 3.61 11.88 7.43
CA PHE A 57 4.57 12.84 7.98
C PHE A 57 4.16 14.30 7.72
N ILE A 58 3.72 14.61 6.50
CA ILE A 58 3.21 15.95 6.15
C ILE A 58 1.95 16.27 6.96
N PHE A 59 1.03 15.31 7.08
CA PHE A 59 -0.18 15.47 7.88
C PHE A 59 0.14 15.72 9.36
N GLU A 60 1.10 14.98 9.92
CA GLU A 60 1.55 15.15 11.29
C GLU A 60 2.15 16.54 11.53
N SER A 61 3.12 16.95 10.69
CA SER A 61 3.80 18.24 10.85
C SER A 61 2.87 19.42 10.60
N SER A 62 2.15 19.40 9.49
CA SER A 62 1.40 20.57 9.02
C SER A 62 0.02 20.70 9.65
N ILE A 63 -0.61 19.59 10.05
CA ILE A 63 -1.99 19.62 10.55
C ILE A 63 -2.02 19.34 12.06
N LEU A 64 -1.40 18.26 12.52
CA LEU A 64 -1.46 17.94 13.95
C LEU A 64 -0.65 18.92 14.79
N ILE A 65 0.60 19.20 14.38
CA ILE A 65 1.49 20.09 15.13
C ILE A 65 1.15 21.56 14.84
N ASP A 66 1.18 21.99 13.57
CA ASP A 66 1.06 23.43 13.27
C ASP A 66 -0.37 23.99 13.46
N VAL A 67 -1.41 23.26 13.04
CA VAL A 67 -2.80 23.75 13.09
C VAL A 67 -3.47 23.39 14.41
N LEU A 68 -3.38 22.12 14.82
CA LEU A 68 -4.06 21.61 16.01
C LEU A 68 -3.24 21.79 17.29
N LYS A 69 -1.95 22.15 17.19
CA LYS A 69 -1.04 22.36 18.32
C LYS A 69 -1.01 21.17 19.28
N LEU A 70 -1.14 19.96 18.75
CA LEU A 70 -1.01 18.74 19.51
C LEU A 70 0.46 18.53 19.87
N GLU A 71 0.76 18.45 21.16
CA GLU A 71 2.07 17.99 21.64
C GLU A 71 2.16 16.49 21.38
N ILE A 72 2.97 16.12 20.39
CA ILE A 72 3.27 14.73 20.06
C ILE A 72 4.57 14.35 20.77
N ASN A 73 4.49 13.44 21.74
CA ASN A 73 5.61 12.88 22.46
C ASN A 73 5.97 11.48 21.94
N ASP A 74 7.20 11.03 22.17
CA ASP A 74 7.62 9.68 21.74
C ASP A 74 7.15 8.58 22.71
N THR A 75 5.84 8.57 23.00
CA THR A 75 5.21 7.58 23.88
C THR A 75 4.75 6.34 23.10
N TYR A 76 4.66 5.20 23.78
CA TYR A 76 4.12 3.98 23.17
C TYR A 76 2.69 4.17 22.64
N ALA A 77 1.86 4.95 23.33
CA ALA A 77 0.48 5.21 22.93
C ALA A 77 0.40 5.94 21.58
N GLU A 78 1.20 6.98 21.40
CA GLU A 78 1.22 7.75 20.17
C GLU A 78 1.79 6.95 19.01
N ARG A 79 2.86 6.18 19.25
CA ARG A 79 3.40 5.26 18.26
C ARG A 79 2.34 4.26 17.81
N ILE A 80 1.59 3.64 18.73
CA ILE A 80 0.47 2.75 18.40
C ILE A 80 -0.62 3.52 17.61
N GLY A 81 -0.90 4.76 17.96
CA GLY A 81 -1.80 5.65 17.20
C GLY A 81 -1.35 5.80 15.74
N LYS A 82 -0.08 6.13 15.50
CA LYS A 82 0.50 6.22 14.14
C LYS A 82 0.34 4.91 13.38
N LEU A 83 0.61 3.77 14.04
CA LEU A 83 0.44 2.43 13.44
C LEU A 83 -0.99 2.17 13.00
N SER A 84 -1.95 2.51 13.85
CA SER A 84 -3.38 2.30 13.59
C SER A 84 -3.90 3.09 12.39
N ILE A 85 -3.20 4.15 11.97
CA ILE A 85 -3.56 4.97 10.80
C ILE A 85 -2.78 4.49 9.56
N ILE A 86 -1.46 4.29 9.68
CA ILE A 86 -0.58 3.94 8.56
C ILE A 86 -0.91 2.57 7.97
N LEU A 87 -1.22 1.58 8.81
CA LEU A 87 -1.49 0.21 8.34
C LEU A 87 -2.77 0.13 7.48
N PRO A 88 -3.94 0.62 7.94
CA PRO A 88 -5.14 0.65 7.10
C PRO A 88 -4.95 1.45 5.80
N LEU A 89 -4.28 2.60 5.85
CA LEU A 89 -4.00 3.40 4.65
C LEU A 89 -3.18 2.61 3.63
N ASN A 90 -2.15 1.89 4.07
CA ASN A 90 -1.37 1.02 3.20
C ASN A 90 -2.19 -0.11 2.60
N ILE A 91 -3.04 -0.77 3.39
CA ILE A 91 -3.94 -1.84 2.91
C ILE A 91 -4.87 -1.29 1.82
N ILE A 92 -5.49 -0.13 2.06
CA ILE A 92 -6.41 0.53 1.14
C ILE A 92 -5.68 0.93 -0.16
N ALA A 93 -4.52 1.58 -0.06
CA ALA A 93 -3.72 1.99 -1.21
C ALA A 93 -3.33 0.80 -2.10
N ASN A 94 -2.81 -0.27 -1.50
CA ASN A 94 -2.43 -1.48 -2.21
C ASN A 94 -3.64 -2.19 -2.86
N TYR A 95 -4.79 -2.21 -2.17
CA TYR A 95 -6.03 -2.74 -2.73
C TYR A 95 -6.51 -1.96 -3.97
N PHE A 96 -6.51 -0.63 -3.90
CA PHE A 96 -6.91 0.20 -5.04
C PHE A 96 -5.94 0.07 -6.21
N MET A 97 -4.63 0.03 -5.96
CA MET A 97 -3.64 -0.23 -7.00
C MET A 97 -3.89 -1.59 -7.66
N ALA A 98 -4.10 -2.65 -6.88
CA ALA A 98 -4.37 -3.98 -7.41
C ALA A 98 -5.61 -3.97 -8.32
N LYS A 99 -6.70 -3.31 -7.89
CA LYS A 99 -7.92 -3.15 -8.68
C LYS A 99 -7.67 -2.37 -9.97
N PHE A 100 -6.89 -1.29 -9.91
CA PHE A 100 -6.56 -0.47 -11.07
C PHE A 100 -5.78 -1.25 -12.13
N TYR A 101 -4.71 -1.97 -11.73
CA TYR A 101 -3.91 -2.77 -12.64
C TYR A 101 -4.71 -3.91 -13.29
N LEU A 102 -5.58 -4.58 -12.53
CA LEU A 102 -6.45 -5.63 -13.06
C LEU A 102 -7.53 -5.07 -14.01
N LYS A 103 -8.10 -3.90 -13.72
CA LYS A 103 -9.11 -3.25 -14.57
C LYS A 103 -8.53 -2.81 -15.91
N LYS A 104 -7.35 -2.18 -15.92
CA LYS A 104 -6.69 -1.72 -17.16
C LYS A 104 -6.43 -2.88 -18.13
N LYS A 105 -6.11 -4.06 -17.61
CA LYS A 105 -5.94 -5.26 -18.44
C LYS A 105 -7.24 -5.67 -19.14
N ARG A 106 -8.36 -5.72 -18.42
CA ARG A 106 -9.67 -6.07 -19.00
C ARG A 106 -10.07 -5.14 -20.12
N THR A 107 -9.87 -3.83 -19.97
CA THR A 107 -10.19 -2.86 -21.02
C THR A 107 -9.33 -3.06 -22.26
N ASN A 108 -8.02 -3.26 -22.10
CA ASN A 108 -7.12 -3.51 -23.24
C ASN A 108 -7.44 -4.83 -23.96
N GLU A 109 -7.81 -5.89 -23.23
CA GLU A 109 -8.22 -7.17 -23.84
C GLU A 109 -9.51 -7.02 -24.65
N ILE A 110 -10.50 -6.26 -24.15
CA ILE A 110 -11.75 -5.98 -24.87
C ILE A 110 -11.49 -5.12 -26.13
N GLU A 111 -10.59 -4.14 -26.06
CA GLU A 111 -10.21 -3.32 -27.23
C GLU A 111 -9.45 -4.10 -28.30
N LEU A 112 -8.69 -5.14 -27.93
CA LEU A 112 -8.02 -6.02 -28.88
C LEU A 112 -9.00 -6.94 -29.62
N ILE A 113 -10.01 -7.46 -28.93
CA ILE A 113 -11.05 -8.32 -29.54
C ILE A 113 -11.94 -7.54 -30.51
N GLY A 114 -12.22 -6.26 -30.24
CA GLY A 114 -13.02 -5.40 -31.14
C GLY A 114 -12.29 -4.89 -32.39
N LYS A 115 -11.01 -5.25 -32.57
CA LYS A 115 -10.18 -4.86 -33.72
C LYS A 115 -9.80 -6.02 -34.63
N GLU A 116 -10.19 -7.25 -34.30
CA GLU A 116 -10.05 -8.43 -35.17
C GLU A 116 -11.25 -8.58 -36.12
#